data_AF-K1T495-F1
#
_entry.id   AF-K1T495-F1
#
_cell.length_a   1.000
_cell.length_b   1.000
_cell.length_c   1.000
_cell.angle_alpha   90.00
_cell.angle_beta   90.00
_cell.angle_gamma   90.00
#
_symmetry.space_group_name_H-M   'P 1'
#
loop_
_entity.id
_entity.type
_entity.pdbx_description
1 polymer ?
#
loop_
_entity_poly.entity_id
_entity_poly.type
_entity_poly.pdbx_seq_one_letter_code
_entity_poly.pdbx_strand_id
1 'polypeptide(L)'
;MRLCARAEKCESDARRLLRGWGIGEEEASRIVERLIRDRFIDDGRYAAAFVREKLRLSGWGEYKIRAALTRKGIDRALIDRELAGFDREGMHERLQAQLARKARTVRQAAPRELKAKLIRYGLSLGYDYGTVIETVSTMIEDN
;
A
#
# COMPACT_ATOMS: atom_id res chain seq x y z
N MET A 1 13.13 -23.21 3.37
CA MET A 1 11.67 -23.39 3.21
C MET A 1 10.79 -22.63 4.21
N ARG A 2 11.14 -22.53 5.51
CA ARG A 2 10.29 -21.86 6.53
C ARG A 2 9.93 -20.38 6.31
N LEU A 3 10.73 -19.62 5.55
CA LEU A 3 10.52 -18.17 5.33
C LEU A 3 9.44 -17.84 4.29
N CYS A 4 9.18 -18.72 3.32
CA CYS A 4 8.13 -18.54 2.31
C CYS A 4 6.77 -19.07 2.79
N ALA A 5 6.76 -19.94 3.82
CA ALA A 5 5.53 -20.51 4.38
C ALA A 5 4.75 -19.56 5.31
N ARG A 6 5.38 -18.47 5.78
CA ARG A 6 4.78 -17.53 6.75
C ARG A 6 4.23 -16.24 6.13
N ALA A 7 4.75 -15.84 4.97
CA ALA A 7 4.36 -14.65 4.25
C ALA A 7 4.80 -14.79 2.79
N GLU A 8 3.95 -14.33 1.86
CA GLU A 8 4.32 -14.23 0.45
C GLU A 8 5.60 -13.39 0.31
N LYS A 9 6.46 -13.79 -0.63
CA LYS A 9 7.71 -13.10 -0.95
C LYS A 9 7.73 -12.76 -2.43
N CYS A 10 8.18 -11.54 -2.72
CA CYS A 10 8.50 -11.12 -4.06
C CYS A 10 9.97 -11.40 -4.39
N GLU A 11 10.28 -11.39 -5.68
CA GLU A 11 11.64 -11.59 -6.18
C GLU A 11 12.65 -10.63 -5.54
N SER A 12 12.30 -9.34 -5.44
CA SER A 12 13.20 -8.33 -4.90
C SER A 12 13.58 -8.56 -3.44
N ASP A 13 12.66 -9.12 -2.64
CA ASP A 13 12.94 -9.49 -1.25
C ASP A 13 13.89 -10.68 -1.17
N ALA A 14 13.74 -11.66 -2.06
CA ALA A 14 14.66 -12.79 -2.13
C ALA A 14 16.07 -12.35 -2.56
N ARG A 15 16.18 -11.56 -3.64
CA ARG A 15 17.48 -11.01 -4.09
C ARG A 15 18.15 -10.19 -3.00
N ARG A 16 17.40 -9.33 -2.30
CA ARG A 16 17.93 -8.54 -1.18
C ARG A 16 18.45 -9.40 -0.05
N LEU A 17 17.77 -10.50 0.28
CA LEU A 17 18.20 -11.44 1.31
C LEU A 17 19.50 -12.16 0.92
N LEU A 18 19.58 -12.66 -0.32
CA LEU A 18 20.75 -13.37 -0.84
C LEU A 18 21.98 -12.46 -0.87
N ARG A 19 21.83 -11.19 -1.30
CA ARG A 19 22.91 -10.19 -1.22
C ARG A 19 23.36 -9.94 0.22
N GLY A 20 22.42 -9.89 1.17
CA GLY A 20 22.74 -9.75 2.60
C GLY A 20 23.52 -10.94 3.17
N TRP A 21 23.45 -12.10 2.53
CA TRP A 21 24.25 -13.28 2.85
C TRP A 21 25.59 -13.34 2.10
N GLY A 22 25.90 -12.34 1.27
CA GLY A 22 27.14 -12.30 0.48
C GLY A 22 27.14 -13.19 -0.76
N ILE A 23 25.97 -13.67 -1.20
CA ILE A 23 25.85 -14.50 -2.41
C ILE A 23 26.00 -13.60 -3.65
N GLY A 24 26.86 -14.01 -4.59
CA GLY A 24 27.10 -13.29 -5.85
C GLY A 24 25.87 -13.29 -6.77
N GLU A 25 25.75 -12.28 -7.64
CA GLU A 25 24.53 -12.04 -8.42
C GLU A 25 24.17 -13.19 -9.38
N GLU A 26 25.16 -13.88 -9.97
CA GLU A 26 24.93 -15.04 -10.84
C GLU A 26 24.36 -16.24 -10.09
N GLU A 27 24.87 -16.50 -8.88
CA GLU A 27 24.35 -17.57 -8.03
C GLU A 27 22.98 -17.19 -7.47
N ALA A 28 22.80 -15.94 -7.04
CA ALA A 28 21.53 -15.42 -6.57
C ALA A 28 20.43 -15.54 -7.64
N SER A 29 20.75 -15.23 -8.91
CA SER A 29 19.82 -15.36 -10.03
C SER A 29 19.38 -16.81 -10.23
N ARG A 30 20.33 -17.77 -10.23
CA ARG A 30 20.02 -19.20 -10.32
C ARG A 30 19.13 -19.70 -9.17
N ILE A 31 19.39 -19.23 -7.95
CA ILE A 31 18.57 -19.57 -6.77
C ILE A 31 17.15 -19.00 -6.93
N VAL A 32 17.03 -17.73 -7.30
CA VAL A 32 15.73 -17.05 -7.46
C VAL A 32 14.89 -17.71 -8.57
N GLU A 33 15.49 -18.01 -9.73
CA GLU A 33 14.81 -18.70 -10.83
C GLU A 33 14.25 -20.06 -10.39
N ARG A 34 15.01 -20.80 -9.58
CA ARG A 34 14.53 -22.06 -9.01
C ARG A 34 13.37 -21.83 -8.05
N LEU A 35 13.45 -20.83 -7.18
CA LEU A 35 12.37 -20.50 -6.24
C LEU A 35 11.08 -20.04 -6.94
N ILE A 36 11.19 -19.33 -8.08
CA ILE A 36 10.05 -18.94 -8.91
C ILE A 36 9.44 -20.18 -9.60
N ARG A 37 10.29 -21.01 -10.21
CA ARG A 37 9.89 -22.25 -10.88
C ARG A 37 9.15 -23.21 -9.94
N ASP A 38 9.68 -23.37 -8.74
CA ASP A 38 9.10 -24.21 -7.68
C ASP A 38 7.95 -23.50 -6.95
N ARG A 39 7.52 -22.32 -7.44
CA ARG A 39 6.37 -21.52 -6.95
C ARG A 39 6.51 -21.07 -5.49
N PHE A 40 7.72 -21.03 -4.94
CA PHE A 40 7.99 -20.43 -3.63
C PHE A 40 7.99 -18.89 -3.66
N ILE A 41 8.32 -18.31 -4.82
CA ILE A 41 8.20 -16.87 -5.10
C ILE A 41 7.14 -16.69 -6.17
N ASP A 42 6.21 -15.76 -5.92
CA ASP A 42 5.18 -15.37 -6.87
C ASP A 42 4.81 -13.91 -6.60
N ASP A 43 5.25 -13.03 -7.51
CA ASP A 43 5.00 -11.59 -7.41
C ASP A 43 3.50 -11.26 -7.49
N GLY A 44 2.72 -12.08 -8.20
CA GLY A 44 1.27 -11.93 -8.28
C GLY A 44 0.58 -12.21 -6.95
N ARG A 45 0.91 -13.34 -6.31
CA ARG A 45 0.41 -13.65 -4.96
C ARG A 45 0.87 -12.61 -3.95
N TYR A 46 2.12 -12.15 -4.05
CA TYR A 46 2.65 -11.09 -3.20
C TYR A 46 1.86 -9.79 -3.37
N ALA A 47 1.66 -9.32 -4.60
CA ALA A 47 0.93 -8.09 -4.89
C ALA A 47 -0.50 -8.14 -4.37
N ALA A 48 -1.24 -9.21 -4.67
CA ALA A 48 -2.62 -9.40 -4.19
C ALA A 48 -2.71 -9.37 -2.66
N ALA A 49 -1.82 -10.09 -1.96
CA ALA A 49 -1.78 -10.11 -0.50
C ALA A 49 -1.41 -8.73 0.08
N PHE A 50 -0.44 -8.04 -0.53
CA PHE A 50 0.02 -6.73 -0.11
C PHE A 50 -1.07 -5.67 -0.26
N VAL A 51 -1.73 -5.59 -1.43
CA VAL A 51 -2.83 -4.65 -1.68
C VAL A 51 -3.95 -4.89 -0.68
N ARG A 52 -4.38 -6.14 -0.50
CA ARG A 52 -5.45 -6.50 0.45
C ARG A 52 -5.13 -6.08 1.88
N GLU A 53 -3.91 -6.35 2.36
CA GLU A 53 -3.48 -5.96 3.70
C GLU A 53 -3.41 -4.43 3.84
N LYS A 54 -2.79 -3.74 2.88
CA LYS A 54 -2.61 -2.30 2.97
C LYS A 54 -3.93 -1.53 2.88
N LEU A 55 -4.87 -1.98 2.07
CA LEU A 55 -6.20 -1.40 2.02
C LEU A 55 -7.00 -1.68 3.30
N ARG A 56 -7.04 -2.94 3.76
CA ARG A 56 -7.95 -3.35 4.86
C ARG A 56 -7.42 -3.06 6.25
N LEU A 57 -6.14 -3.32 6.49
CA LEU A 57 -5.55 -3.24 7.82
C LEU A 57 -4.79 -1.92 8.02
N SER A 58 -3.98 -1.52 7.03
CA SER A 58 -3.22 -0.27 7.13
C SER A 58 -4.01 0.99 6.72
N GLY A 59 -5.12 0.82 5.99
CA GLY A 59 -5.94 1.93 5.48
C GLY A 59 -5.16 2.87 4.54
N TRP A 60 -4.29 2.32 3.71
CA TRP A 60 -3.56 3.10 2.70
C TRP A 60 -4.43 3.35 1.48
N GLY A 61 -4.26 4.51 0.84
CA GLY A 61 -4.80 4.78 -0.49
C GLY A 61 -3.93 4.18 -1.60
N GLU A 62 -4.49 4.11 -2.81
CA GLU A 62 -3.89 3.45 -3.97
C GLU A 62 -2.50 3.98 -4.32
N TYR A 63 -2.30 5.30 -4.24
CA TYR A 63 -1.03 5.92 -4.63
C TYR A 63 0.13 5.40 -3.79
N LYS A 64 -0.08 5.25 -2.48
CA LYS A 64 0.95 4.77 -1.56
C LYS A 64 1.20 3.28 -1.72
N ILE A 65 0.15 2.49 -1.99
CA ILE A 65 0.26 1.06 -2.28
C ILE A 65 1.07 0.84 -3.56
N ARG A 66 0.68 1.53 -4.65
CA ARG A 66 1.39 1.53 -5.93
C ARG A 66 2.86 1.87 -5.75
N ALA A 67 3.16 3.01 -5.11
CA ALA A 67 4.54 3.44 -4.87
C ALA A 67 5.35 2.41 -4.06
N ALA A 68 4.74 1.72 -3.10
CA ALA A 68 5.40 0.68 -2.33
C ALA A 68 5.70 -0.59 -3.15
N LEU A 69 4.74 -1.04 -3.97
CA LEU A 69 4.92 -2.19 -4.86
C LEU A 69 5.93 -1.90 -5.99
N THR A 70 5.91 -0.70 -6.56
CA THR A 70 6.91 -0.28 -7.56
C THR A 70 8.32 -0.28 -6.95
N ARG A 71 8.49 0.20 -5.70
CA ARG A 71 9.78 0.11 -4.98
C ARG A 71 10.22 -1.33 -4.69
N LYS A 72 9.29 -2.28 -4.71
CA LYS A 72 9.56 -3.72 -4.63
C LYS A 72 9.84 -4.35 -5.99
N GLY A 73 9.89 -3.58 -7.08
CA GLY A 73 10.14 -4.09 -8.42
C GLY A 73 8.98 -4.88 -9.01
N ILE A 74 7.78 -4.79 -8.43
CA ILE A 74 6.60 -5.48 -8.96
C ILE A 74 6.17 -4.80 -10.25
N ASP A 75 5.87 -5.62 -11.26
CA ASP A 75 5.44 -5.15 -12.57
C ASP A 75 4.21 -4.22 -12.49
N ARG A 76 4.21 -3.18 -13.32
CA ARG A 76 3.17 -2.15 -13.29
C ARG A 76 1.80 -2.70 -13.70
N ALA A 77 1.72 -3.54 -14.74
CA ALA A 77 0.47 -4.13 -15.18
C ALA A 77 -0.10 -5.08 -14.10
N LEU A 78 0.78 -5.77 -13.38
CA LEU A 78 0.39 -6.54 -12.21
C LEU A 78 -0.21 -5.64 -11.11
N ILE A 79 0.46 -4.55 -10.74
CA ILE A 79 -0.05 -3.59 -9.74
C ILE A 79 -1.41 -3.04 -10.15
N ASP A 80 -1.55 -2.61 -11.41
CA ASP A 80 -2.78 -2.05 -11.96
C ASP A 80 -3.94 -3.05 -11.89
N ARG A 81 -3.68 -4.30 -12.28
CA ARG A 81 -4.67 -5.37 -12.21
C ARG A 81 -5.14 -5.62 -10.77
N GLU A 82 -4.21 -5.74 -9.83
CA GLU A 82 -4.57 -6.01 -8.44
C GLU A 82 -5.32 -4.84 -7.80
N LEU A 83 -4.97 -3.58 -8.12
CA LEU A 83 -5.71 -2.41 -7.63
C LEU A 83 -7.11 -2.26 -8.25
N ALA A 84 -7.25 -2.55 -9.54
CA ALA A 84 -8.54 -2.46 -10.24
C ALA A 84 -9.62 -3.41 -9.68
N GLY A 85 -9.20 -4.53 -9.08
CA GLY A 85 -10.11 -5.50 -8.47
C GLY A 85 -10.69 -5.08 -7.11
N PHE A 86 -10.30 -3.93 -6.55
CA PHE A 86 -10.80 -3.49 -5.25
C PHE A 86 -11.95 -2.49 -5.35
N ASP A 87 -12.87 -2.63 -4.40
CA ASP A 87 -14.05 -1.79 -4.22
C ASP A 87 -13.66 -0.35 -3.81
N ARG A 88 -13.94 0.59 -4.71
CA ARG A 88 -13.69 2.03 -4.51
C ARG A 88 -14.63 2.63 -3.46
N GLU A 89 -15.85 2.11 -3.34
CA GLU A 89 -16.84 2.62 -2.40
C GLU A 89 -16.37 2.35 -0.96
N GLY A 90 -15.94 1.11 -0.68
CA GLY A 90 -15.31 0.78 0.59
C GLY A 90 -13.99 1.50 0.87
N MET A 91 -13.31 2.08 -0.13
CA MET A 91 -12.14 2.95 0.09
C MET A 91 -12.55 4.35 0.57
N HIS A 92 -13.62 4.91 0.00
CA HIS A 92 -14.14 6.21 0.39
C HIS A 92 -14.62 6.20 1.86
N GLU A 93 -15.42 5.20 2.24
CA GLU A 93 -15.89 5.03 3.63
C GLU A 93 -14.73 4.93 4.63
N ARG A 94 -13.67 4.20 4.26
CA ARG A 94 -12.46 4.07 5.09
C ARG A 94 -11.75 5.40 5.26
N LEU A 95 -11.57 6.17 4.17
CA LEU A 95 -10.98 7.49 4.23
C LEU A 95 -11.80 8.42 5.15
N GLN A 96 -13.12 8.46 4.97
CA GLN A 96 -14.02 9.27 5.80
C GLN A 96 -13.89 8.89 7.28
N ALA A 97 -13.91 7.59 7.61
CA ALA A 97 -13.74 7.12 8.97
C ALA A 97 -12.37 7.49 9.58
N GLN A 98 -11.29 7.42 8.79
CA GLN A 98 -9.95 7.83 9.22
C GLN A 98 -9.87 9.34 9.45
N LEU A 99 -10.43 10.16 8.55
CA LEU A 99 -10.48 11.61 8.69
C LEU A 99 -11.34 12.02 9.90
N ALA A 100 -12.48 11.39 10.14
CA ALA A 100 -13.32 11.66 11.29
C ALA A 100 -12.61 11.32 12.61
N ARG A 101 -11.91 10.18 12.66
CA ARG A 101 -11.02 9.85 13.79
C ARG A 101 -9.94 10.92 13.98
N LYS A 102 -9.30 11.37 12.90
CA LYS A 102 -8.28 12.41 12.96
C LYS A 102 -8.85 13.74 13.48
N ALA A 103 -10.00 14.17 13.00
CA ALA A 103 -10.66 15.41 13.41
C ALA A 103 -10.87 15.46 14.93
N ARG A 104 -11.34 14.36 15.54
CA ARG A 104 -11.50 14.24 17.00
C ARG A 104 -10.20 14.40 17.81
N THR A 105 -9.04 14.18 17.19
CA THR A 105 -7.72 14.37 17.84
C THR A 105 -7.16 15.78 17.70
N VAL A 106 -7.71 16.59 16.78
CA VAL A 106 -7.26 17.96 16.54
C VAL A 106 -7.96 18.88 17.53
N ARG A 107 -7.25 19.32 18.57
CA ARG A 107 -7.77 20.29 19.56
C ARG A 107 -7.65 21.72 19.03
N GLN A 108 -8.64 22.56 19.35
CA GLN A 108 -8.61 24.03 19.26
C GLN A 108 -7.96 24.54 17.95
N ALA A 109 -8.52 24.17 16.81
CA ALA A 109 -8.08 24.64 15.50
C ALA A 109 -9.19 25.47 14.85
N ALA A 110 -8.83 26.58 14.22
CA ALA A 110 -9.76 27.29 13.34
C ALA A 110 -10.20 26.37 12.18
N PRO A 111 -11.41 26.54 11.61
CA PRO A 111 -11.91 25.65 10.55
C PRO A 111 -10.94 25.46 9.38
N ARG A 112 -10.26 26.54 8.96
CA ARG A 112 -9.25 26.51 7.89
C ARG A 112 -8.03 25.67 8.26
N GLU A 113 -7.59 25.72 9.51
CA GLU A 113 -6.47 24.91 10.00
C GLU A 113 -6.85 23.44 10.13
N LEU A 114 -8.07 23.15 10.59
CA LEU A 114 -8.60 21.79 10.65
C LEU A 114 -8.63 21.19 9.24
N LYS A 115 -9.20 21.90 8.25
CA LYS A 115 -9.23 21.49 6.84
C LYS A 115 -7.82 21.15 6.33
N ALA A 116 -6.85 22.04 6.53
CA ALA A 116 -5.47 21.81 6.11
C ALA A 116 -4.81 20.60 6.78
N LYS A 117 -5.07 20.37 8.07
CA LYS A 117 -4.56 19.20 8.82
C LYS A 117 -5.17 17.90 8.31
N LEU A 118 -6.47 17.88 8.02
CA LEU A 118 -7.18 16.73 7.48
C LEU A 118 -6.72 16.38 6.06
N ILE A 119 -6.58 17.38 5.18
CA ILE A 119 -6.05 17.17 3.82
C ILE A 119 -4.64 16.56 3.88
N ARG A 120 -3.75 17.14 4.68
CA ARG A 120 -2.38 16.63 4.84
C ARG A 120 -2.37 15.18 5.34
N TYR A 121 -3.27 14.86 6.27
CA TYR A 121 -3.41 13.50 6.78
C TYR A 121 -3.92 12.53 5.71
N GLY A 122 -4.97 12.87 4.96
CA GLY A 122 -5.49 12.04 3.86
C GLY A 122 -4.44 11.75 2.79
N LEU A 123 -3.68 12.77 2.39
CA LEU A 123 -2.56 12.60 1.46
C LEU A 123 -1.45 11.70 2.04
N SER A 124 -1.15 11.80 3.34
CA SER A 124 -0.15 10.94 4.00
C SER A 124 -0.54 9.45 4.03
N LEU A 125 -1.84 9.16 3.96
CA LEU A 125 -2.39 7.82 3.83
C LEU A 125 -2.26 7.28 2.40
N GLY A 126 -2.07 8.14 1.40
CA GLY A 126 -1.87 7.75 0.00
C GLY A 126 -3.09 7.83 -0.88
N TYR A 127 -4.12 8.56 -0.48
CA TYR A 127 -5.26 8.89 -1.34
C TYR A 127 -4.89 10.03 -2.28
N ASP A 128 -5.52 10.08 -3.45
CA ASP A 128 -5.34 11.17 -4.38
C ASP A 128 -5.92 12.49 -3.82
N TYR A 129 -5.46 13.60 -4.37
CA TYR A 129 -5.83 14.92 -3.89
C TYR A 129 -7.32 15.22 -4.07
N GLY A 130 -7.93 14.78 -5.17
CA GLY A 130 -9.34 15.02 -5.47
C GLY A 130 -10.24 14.38 -4.42
N THR A 131 -10.08 13.07 -4.22
CA THR A 131 -10.86 12.30 -3.23
C THR A 131 -10.70 12.87 -1.82
N VAL A 132 -9.48 13.29 -1.43
CA VAL A 132 -9.23 13.86 -0.10
C VAL A 132 -9.94 15.22 0.07
N ILE A 133 -9.84 16.12 -0.91
CA ILE A 133 -10.46 17.44 -0.84
C ILE A 133 -11.98 17.34 -0.78
N GLU A 134 -12.56 16.49 -1.61
CA GLU A 134 -14.00 16.23 -1.64
C GLU A 134 -14.47 15.75 -0.27
N THR A 135 -13.90 14.65 0.22
CA THR A 135 -14.27 14.04 1.51
C THR A 135 -14.14 15.03 2.67
N VAL A 136 -13.04 15.81 2.73
CA VAL A 136 -12.84 16.80 3.79
C VAL A 136 -13.83 17.96 3.69
N SER A 137 -14.21 18.38 2.48
CA SER A 137 -15.15 19.50 2.30
C SER A 137 -16.55 19.10 2.75
N THR A 138 -17.04 17.93 2.34
CA THR A 138 -18.33 17.38 2.80
C THR A 138 -18.37 17.28 4.34
N MET A 139 -17.31 16.76 4.96
CA MET A 139 -17.24 16.64 6.42
C MET A 139 -17.29 17.98 7.19
N ILE A 140 -16.89 19.08 6.56
CA ILE A 140 -16.89 20.42 7.18
C ILE A 140 -18.21 21.15 6.90
N GLU A 141 -18.84 20.90 5.75
CA GLU A 141 -20.16 21.44 5.41
C GLU A 141 -21.27 20.80 6.27
N ASP A 142 -21.10 19.53 6.67
CA ASP A 142 -22.04 18.79 7.53
C ASP A 142 -21.89 19.08 9.04
N ASN A 143 -20.98 19.96 9.47
CA ASN A 143 -20.76 20.37 10.87
C ASN A 143 -21.06 21.85 11.11
#